data_AF-A0A7W1J5H3-F1
#
_entry.id   AF-A0A7W1J5H3-F1
#
_cell.length_a   1.000
_cell.length_b   1.000
_cell.length_c   1.000
_cell.angle_alpha   90.00
_cell.angle_beta   90.00
_cell.angle_gamma   90.00
#
_symmetry.space_group_name_H-M   'P 1'
#
loop_
_entity.id
_entity.type
_entity.pdbx_description
1 polymer ?
#
loop_
_entity_poly.entity_id
_entity_poly.type
_entity_poly.pdbx_seq_one_letter_code
_entity_poly.pdbx_strand_id
1 'polypeptide(L)'
;MEEKAIINTNNPEAISYTTEELGFTILGGIRLDGLDRLRVTVKIEVANRKFKHYLNNAELADLAIRHNIDLYNDTQVEKLIRKTAERLEIGISSIAKAVSDLTTQLEHYRLQRIEQQEKKPDTRKPLTATEHKAAKEFLEQNDLLERTNEAIGKSGVIGEELNRLLMYLIFTSRKREHPLHIISLGNSGTGKTYLQEKVGELIPEEDKLEITVLSENAFYYFGQRELSHKLILIEDLDGAENVLYPLRELQSKKRISKTVAHKDTRGNTKTISLTVEGPVSIAGCTTKESIYEDNANRSFLIYLDESIEQDEKIMQYQRKHSAGNINTEEENNIKNLLQNTQRILQSITIKNPFAEMLKIPQEVFKPRRSNSHYLQFIEAITFYHQYQREQQVDESTGEVYISTTLEDIEAANRLIKEILLRKSDELNTACRRYFEYLKAYLKTENKTAFTAKEVRQDLRINHSNQKRYMLHLLYNNYIKKSTGTKAKGYHYEVVSMEEYETLKNSISSVLDEIVNTLKESKKNLSEQKEVNSLPVVHTNNEPLKAKSIKVKNKKFKSSSEEVSDQIILSENEKASS
;
A
#
# COMPACT_ATOMS: atom_id res chain seq x y z
N MET A 1 -21.91 54.12 -13.21
CA MET A 1 -21.23 52.81 -13.17
C MET A 1 -22.36 51.79 -13.17
N GLU A 2 -22.61 51.13 -14.29
CA GLU A 2 -23.60 50.04 -14.34
C GLU A 2 -23.05 48.84 -13.56
N GLU A 3 -23.84 48.30 -12.62
CA GLU A 3 -23.53 47.04 -11.95
C GLU A 3 -23.38 45.94 -12.99
N LYS A 4 -22.20 45.35 -13.07
CA LYS A 4 -21.92 44.23 -13.98
C LYS A 4 -22.67 43.01 -13.43
N ALA A 5 -23.57 42.42 -14.21
CA ALA A 5 -24.34 41.23 -13.79
C ALA A 5 -23.40 40.07 -13.42
N ILE A 6 -23.69 39.35 -12.34
CA ILE A 6 -22.85 38.25 -11.82
C ILE A 6 -23.65 36.94 -11.82
N ILE A 7 -23.01 35.81 -12.15
CA ILE A 7 -23.58 34.48 -12.03
C ILE A 7 -23.91 34.14 -10.57
N ASN A 8 -25.06 33.53 -10.34
CA ASN A 8 -25.46 32.99 -9.06
C ASN A 8 -25.19 31.48 -9.03
N THR A 9 -24.31 31.08 -8.13
CA THR A 9 -23.79 29.70 -8.00
C THR A 9 -24.27 29.00 -6.73
N ASN A 10 -25.27 29.55 -6.02
CA ASN A 10 -25.84 28.97 -4.80
C ASN A 10 -26.36 27.55 -5.01
N ASN A 11 -26.87 27.24 -6.21
CA ASN A 11 -27.20 25.89 -6.64
C ASN A 11 -26.24 25.43 -7.76
N PRO A 12 -25.28 24.52 -7.48
CA PRO A 12 -24.32 24.05 -8.47
C PRO A 12 -24.97 23.35 -9.68
N GLU A 13 -26.16 22.77 -9.50
CA GLU A 13 -26.92 22.09 -10.55
C GLU A 13 -27.81 23.04 -11.36
N ALA A 14 -27.93 24.31 -10.94
CA ALA A 14 -28.75 25.32 -11.59
C ALA A 14 -28.12 26.71 -11.44
N ILE A 15 -27.06 26.97 -12.21
CA ILE A 15 -26.32 28.24 -12.17
C ILE A 15 -27.12 29.28 -12.98
N SER A 16 -27.52 30.39 -12.36
CA SER A 16 -28.31 31.43 -13.02
C SER A 16 -27.49 32.68 -13.31
N TYR A 17 -27.84 33.39 -14.38
CA TYR A 17 -27.23 34.65 -14.79
C TYR A 17 -28.30 35.52 -15.43
N THR A 18 -28.46 36.75 -14.97
CA THR A 18 -29.55 37.61 -15.39
C THR A 18 -29.00 38.94 -15.86
N THR A 19 -29.26 39.30 -17.11
CA THR A 19 -29.02 40.64 -17.65
C THR A 19 -30.26 41.51 -17.44
N GLU A 20 -30.21 42.77 -17.88
CA GLU A 20 -31.36 43.69 -17.78
C GLU A 20 -32.62 43.16 -18.51
N GLU A 21 -32.44 42.36 -19.56
CA GLU A 21 -33.53 41.87 -20.43
C GLU A 21 -33.71 40.34 -20.39
N LEU A 22 -32.63 39.56 -20.24
CA LEU A 22 -32.62 38.09 -20.37
C LEU A 22 -32.15 37.37 -19.11
N GLY A 23 -32.79 36.24 -18.82
CA GLY A 23 -32.38 35.27 -17.82
C GLY A 23 -31.78 34.03 -18.47
N PHE A 24 -30.61 33.61 -17.98
CA PHE A 24 -29.91 32.40 -18.37
C PHE A 24 -29.85 31.44 -17.17
N THR A 25 -30.08 30.15 -17.40
CA THR A 25 -29.89 29.10 -16.39
C THR A 25 -29.15 27.93 -17.01
N ILE A 26 -28.03 27.53 -16.40
CA ILE A 26 -27.27 26.33 -16.74
C ILE A 26 -27.81 25.17 -15.92
N LEU A 27 -28.49 24.25 -16.60
CA LEU A 27 -29.13 23.08 -16.01
C LEU A 27 -28.16 21.89 -15.96
N GLY A 28 -28.03 21.26 -14.79
CA GLY A 28 -27.10 20.15 -14.54
C GLY A 28 -25.65 20.59 -14.29
N GLY A 29 -25.46 21.86 -13.95
CA GLY A 29 -24.14 22.43 -13.67
C GLY A 29 -23.16 22.43 -14.83
N ILE A 30 -21.87 22.51 -14.51
CA ILE A 30 -20.77 22.45 -15.47
C ILE A 30 -19.82 21.30 -15.13
N ARG A 31 -19.26 20.68 -16.17
CA ARG A 31 -18.21 19.68 -15.99
C ARG A 31 -16.92 20.35 -15.56
N LEU A 32 -16.27 19.81 -14.54
CA LEU A 32 -14.96 20.29 -14.10
C LEU A 32 -13.83 19.66 -14.93
N ASP A 33 -14.05 18.46 -15.47
CA ASP A 33 -13.11 17.73 -16.32
C ASP A 33 -13.16 18.17 -17.79
N GLY A 34 -12.01 18.18 -18.46
CA GLY A 34 -11.89 18.58 -19.87
C GLY A 34 -12.08 20.07 -20.09
N LEU A 35 -11.05 20.85 -19.75
CA LEU A 35 -10.99 22.32 -19.95
C LEU A 35 -11.06 22.74 -21.42
N ASP A 36 -11.03 21.76 -22.32
CA ASP A 36 -11.19 21.87 -23.75
C ASP A 36 -12.62 22.13 -24.24
N ARG A 37 -13.61 22.05 -23.36
CA ARG A 37 -15.03 22.18 -23.74
C ARG A 37 -15.84 22.69 -22.58
N LEU A 38 -16.87 23.46 -22.89
CA LEU A 38 -17.83 23.95 -21.89
C LEU A 38 -19.23 23.57 -22.34
N ARG A 39 -19.50 22.26 -22.30
CA ARG A 39 -20.80 21.69 -22.63
C ARG A 39 -21.78 21.93 -21.51
N VAL A 40 -22.87 22.61 -21.83
CA VAL A 40 -23.91 23.00 -20.91
C VAL A 40 -25.29 22.82 -21.53
N THR A 41 -26.29 22.61 -20.69
CA THR A 41 -27.68 22.79 -21.10
C THR A 41 -28.13 24.17 -20.63
N VAL A 42 -28.21 25.12 -21.57
CA VAL A 42 -28.63 26.49 -21.26
C VAL A 42 -30.13 26.66 -21.50
N LYS A 43 -30.82 27.25 -20.52
CA LYS A 43 -32.17 27.79 -20.63
C LYS A 43 -32.07 29.30 -20.73
N ILE A 44 -32.70 29.91 -21.72
CA ILE A 44 -32.77 31.37 -21.94
C ILE A 44 -34.24 31.79 -21.91
N GLU A 45 -34.58 32.78 -21.11
CA GLU A 45 -35.94 33.32 -20.96
C GLU A 45 -35.92 34.85 -20.78
N VAL A 46 -37.06 35.51 -20.97
CA VAL A 46 -37.19 36.96 -20.75
C VAL A 46 -37.24 37.23 -19.25
N ALA A 47 -36.26 37.96 -18.73
CA ALA A 47 -36.19 38.31 -17.31
C ALA A 47 -37.01 39.56 -16.97
N ASN A 48 -37.02 40.56 -17.86
CA ASN A 48 -37.67 41.84 -17.62
C ASN A 48 -38.76 42.13 -18.66
N ARG A 49 -40.00 41.90 -18.28
CA ARG A 49 -41.18 42.05 -19.16
C ARG A 49 -41.59 43.52 -19.41
N LYS A 50 -40.83 44.49 -18.90
CA LYS A 50 -41.16 45.92 -18.98
C LYS A 50 -40.74 46.60 -20.28
N PHE A 51 -40.00 45.91 -21.17
CA PHE A 51 -39.68 46.47 -22.48
C PHE A 51 -40.92 46.52 -23.38
N LYS A 52 -41.03 47.59 -24.20
CA LYS A 52 -42.22 47.90 -25.01
C LYS A 52 -42.66 46.76 -25.94
N HIS A 53 -41.73 45.94 -26.43
CA HIS A 53 -42.01 44.79 -27.30
C HIS A 53 -42.59 43.58 -26.55
N TYR A 54 -42.35 43.43 -25.24
CA TYR A 54 -42.95 42.37 -24.43
C TYR A 54 -44.29 42.76 -23.80
N LEU A 55 -44.48 44.06 -23.50
CA LEU A 55 -45.72 44.58 -22.91
C LEU A 55 -46.97 44.32 -23.77
N ASN A 56 -46.79 44.27 -25.09
CA ASN A 56 -47.88 44.09 -26.05
C ASN A 56 -47.98 42.65 -26.58
N ASN A 57 -47.14 41.72 -26.11
CA ASN A 57 -47.13 40.34 -26.59
C ASN A 57 -46.78 39.35 -25.46
N ALA A 58 -47.80 38.98 -24.68
CA ALA A 58 -47.63 38.14 -23.48
C ALA A 58 -47.10 36.73 -23.79
N GLU A 59 -47.45 36.15 -24.95
CA GLU A 59 -46.96 34.83 -25.37
C GLU A 59 -45.44 34.83 -25.57
N LEU A 60 -44.88 35.93 -26.07
CA LEU A 60 -43.46 36.09 -26.34
C LEU A 60 -42.64 36.23 -25.04
N ALA A 61 -43.24 36.83 -24.01
CA ALA A 61 -42.65 36.98 -22.67
C ALA A 61 -42.59 35.68 -21.85
N ASP A 62 -43.36 34.66 -22.22
CA ASP A 62 -43.38 33.33 -21.58
C ASP A 62 -42.51 32.29 -22.34
N LEU A 63 -41.87 32.68 -23.45
CA LEU A 63 -40.98 31.79 -24.19
C LEU A 63 -39.69 31.50 -23.43
N ALA A 64 -39.33 30.21 -23.37
CA ALA A 64 -38.04 29.75 -22.89
C ALA A 64 -37.36 28.85 -23.92
N ILE A 65 -36.13 29.19 -24.29
CA ILE A 65 -35.30 28.42 -25.21
C ILE A 65 -34.39 27.54 -24.39
N ARG A 66 -34.39 26.23 -24.65
CA ARG A 66 -33.47 25.27 -24.04
C ARG A 66 -32.58 24.69 -25.13
N HIS A 67 -31.27 24.66 -24.89
CA HIS A 67 -30.32 24.09 -25.84
C HIS A 67 -29.15 23.43 -25.12
N ASN A 68 -28.76 22.25 -25.58
CA ASN A 68 -27.48 21.65 -25.21
C ASN A 68 -26.41 22.18 -26.18
N ILE A 69 -25.39 22.85 -25.66
CA ILE A 69 -24.39 23.57 -26.44
C ILE A 69 -23.02 23.45 -25.79
N ASP A 70 -21.98 23.41 -26.61
CA ASP A 70 -20.62 23.70 -26.20
C ASP A 70 -20.33 25.20 -26.36
N LEU A 71 -20.17 25.94 -25.25
CA LEU A 71 -19.95 27.39 -25.28
C LEU A 71 -18.61 27.80 -25.92
N TYR A 72 -17.70 26.84 -26.14
CA TYR A 72 -16.44 27.06 -26.88
C TYR A 72 -16.55 26.79 -28.37
N ASN A 73 -17.72 26.36 -28.86
CA ASN A 73 -17.96 26.12 -30.28
C ASN A 73 -18.68 27.31 -30.91
N ASP A 74 -17.94 28.17 -31.61
CA ASP A 74 -18.47 29.39 -32.24
C ASP A 74 -19.67 29.14 -33.15
N THR A 75 -19.68 28.05 -33.91
CA THR A 75 -20.81 27.71 -34.80
C THR A 75 -22.08 27.38 -34.01
N GLN A 76 -21.96 26.69 -32.88
CA GLN A 76 -23.11 26.41 -32.02
C GLN A 76 -23.59 27.67 -31.31
N VAL A 77 -22.65 28.51 -30.84
CA VAL A 77 -22.94 29.77 -30.16
C VAL A 77 -23.66 30.73 -31.10
N GLU A 78 -23.19 30.88 -32.34
CA GLU A 78 -23.83 31.71 -33.35
C GLU A 78 -25.25 31.22 -33.67
N LYS A 79 -25.46 29.90 -33.80
CA LYS A 79 -26.79 29.32 -34.01
C LYS A 79 -27.72 29.58 -32.83
N LEU A 80 -27.23 29.46 -31.60
CA LEU A 80 -27.99 29.78 -30.39
C LEU A 80 -28.37 31.26 -30.37
N ILE A 81 -27.43 32.16 -30.65
CA ILE A 81 -27.66 33.61 -30.68
C ILE A 81 -28.72 33.96 -31.72
N ARG A 82 -28.58 33.49 -32.97
CA ARG A 82 -29.55 33.74 -34.05
C ARG A 82 -30.94 33.22 -33.70
N LYS A 83 -31.02 31.97 -33.22
CA LYS A 83 -32.31 31.36 -32.82
C LYS A 83 -32.95 32.09 -31.65
N THR A 84 -32.16 32.64 -30.74
CA THR A 84 -32.64 33.43 -29.60
C THR A 84 -33.12 34.80 -30.05
N ALA A 85 -32.37 35.46 -30.94
CA ALA A 85 -32.73 36.75 -31.53
C ALA A 85 -34.05 36.65 -32.31
N GLU A 86 -34.21 35.62 -33.14
CA GLU A 86 -35.42 35.39 -33.94
C GLU A 86 -36.65 35.08 -33.06
N ARG A 87 -36.49 34.25 -32.02
CA ARG A 87 -37.63 33.82 -31.20
C ARG A 87 -38.05 34.82 -30.13
N LEU A 88 -37.10 35.57 -29.59
CA LEU A 88 -37.37 36.54 -28.52
C LEU A 88 -37.41 37.99 -29.03
N GLU A 89 -37.20 38.19 -30.35
CA GLU A 89 -37.16 39.49 -31.03
C GLU A 89 -36.15 40.48 -30.43
N ILE A 90 -35.01 39.96 -29.98
CA ILE A 90 -33.93 40.74 -29.34
C ILE A 90 -32.78 40.94 -30.34
N GLY A 91 -32.09 42.08 -30.22
CA GLY A 91 -30.88 42.36 -30.97
C GLY A 91 -29.78 41.31 -30.75
N ILE A 92 -29.17 40.85 -31.85
CA ILE A 92 -28.07 39.87 -31.85
C ILE A 92 -26.90 40.33 -30.94
N SER A 93 -26.60 41.63 -30.93
CA SER A 93 -25.48 42.20 -30.18
C SER A 93 -25.63 42.07 -28.66
N SER A 94 -26.85 42.23 -28.12
CA SER A 94 -27.09 42.10 -26.68
C SER A 94 -26.99 40.65 -26.21
N ILE A 95 -27.53 39.71 -27.00
CA ILE A 95 -27.41 38.27 -26.72
C ILE A 95 -25.95 37.82 -26.82
N ALA A 96 -25.23 38.25 -27.85
CA ALA A 96 -23.81 37.91 -28.02
C ALA A 96 -22.96 38.38 -26.84
N LYS A 97 -23.18 39.61 -26.36
CA LYS A 97 -22.53 40.15 -25.16
C LYS A 97 -22.88 39.34 -23.92
N ALA A 98 -24.15 38.97 -23.74
CA ALA A 98 -24.60 38.20 -22.59
C ALA A 98 -24.01 36.78 -22.56
N VAL A 99 -23.98 36.08 -23.71
CA VAL A 99 -23.39 34.73 -23.83
C VAL A 99 -21.88 34.78 -23.61
N SER A 100 -21.21 35.81 -24.14
CA SER A 100 -19.76 36.01 -23.92
C SER A 100 -19.44 36.21 -22.44
N ASP A 101 -20.16 37.11 -21.76
CA ASP A 101 -19.93 37.38 -20.33
C ASP A 101 -20.28 36.16 -19.45
N LEU A 102 -21.39 35.47 -19.74
CA LEU A 102 -21.74 34.20 -19.08
C LEU A 102 -20.63 33.15 -19.21
N THR A 103 -20.03 33.04 -20.40
CA THR A 103 -18.94 32.09 -20.66
C THR A 103 -17.73 32.41 -19.78
N THR A 104 -17.29 33.67 -19.75
CA THR A 104 -16.18 34.13 -18.89
C THR A 104 -16.44 33.88 -17.40
N GLN A 105 -17.68 34.08 -16.95
CA GLN A 105 -18.02 33.86 -15.55
C GLN A 105 -18.06 32.36 -15.18
N LEU A 106 -18.57 31.51 -16.08
CA LEU A 106 -18.53 30.05 -15.91
C LEU A 106 -17.09 29.52 -15.91
N GLU A 107 -16.19 30.09 -16.71
CA GLU A 107 -14.76 29.78 -16.69
C GLU A 107 -14.12 30.08 -15.34
N HIS A 108 -14.36 31.28 -14.81
CA HIS A 108 -13.85 31.66 -13.49
C HIS A 108 -14.38 30.73 -12.39
N TYR A 109 -15.68 30.44 -12.41
CA TYR A 109 -16.29 29.49 -11.48
C TYR A 109 -15.70 28.08 -11.59
N ARG A 110 -15.44 27.61 -12.82
CA ARG A 110 -14.83 26.30 -13.08
C ARG A 110 -13.43 26.21 -12.52
N LEU A 111 -12.59 27.21 -12.78
CA LEU A 111 -11.21 27.26 -12.28
C LEU A 111 -11.18 27.32 -10.75
N GLN A 112 -12.05 28.13 -10.14
CA GLN A 112 -12.18 28.21 -8.69
C GLN A 112 -12.61 26.87 -8.06
N ARG A 113 -13.52 26.13 -8.71
CA ARG A 113 -13.94 24.79 -8.26
C ARG A 113 -12.84 23.74 -8.40
N ILE A 114 -12.03 23.80 -9.46
CA ILE A 114 -10.86 22.92 -9.63
C ILE A 114 -9.83 23.20 -8.54
N GLU A 115 -9.51 24.47 -8.29
CA GLU A 115 -8.59 24.87 -7.23
C GLU A 115 -9.10 24.46 -5.83
N GLN A 116 -10.42 24.53 -5.59
CA GLN A 116 -11.04 24.02 -4.36
C GLN A 116 -11.02 22.49 -4.25
N GLN A 117 -11.09 21.75 -5.36
CA GLN A 117 -10.93 20.29 -5.36
C GLN A 117 -9.50 19.86 -5.09
N GLU A 118 -8.51 20.59 -5.62
CA GLU A 118 -7.09 20.39 -5.31
C GLU A 118 -6.78 20.76 -3.84
N LYS A 119 -7.48 21.74 -3.30
CA LYS A 119 -7.48 22.11 -1.86
C LYS A 119 -8.54 21.35 -1.07
N LYS A 120 -8.77 20.06 -1.34
CA LYS A 120 -9.55 19.23 -0.41
C LYS A 120 -8.91 19.35 0.98
N PRO A 121 -9.65 19.76 2.03
CA PRO A 121 -9.10 19.85 3.37
C PRO A 121 -8.59 18.47 3.79
N ASP A 122 -7.45 18.44 4.48
CA ASP A 122 -6.91 17.22 5.07
C ASP A 122 -8.00 16.59 5.93
N THR A 123 -8.50 15.42 5.51
CA THR A 123 -9.57 14.71 6.22
C THR A 123 -9.06 14.03 7.49
N ARG A 124 -7.76 14.19 7.82
CA ARG A 124 -7.17 13.65 9.04
C ARG A 124 -7.85 14.23 10.27
N LYS A 125 -8.22 13.34 11.19
CA LYS A 125 -8.75 13.71 12.50
C LYS A 125 -7.65 14.46 13.29
N PRO A 126 -7.87 15.69 13.76
CA PRO A 126 -6.96 16.33 14.69
C PRO A 126 -7.02 15.61 16.04
N LEU A 127 -5.86 15.21 16.57
CA LEU A 127 -5.76 14.56 17.87
C LEU A 127 -5.82 15.58 19.00
N THR A 128 -6.59 15.28 20.04
CA THR A 128 -6.52 16.01 21.31
C THR A 128 -5.20 15.73 22.03
N ALA A 129 -4.79 16.61 22.96
CA ALA A 129 -3.57 16.41 23.74
C ALA A 129 -3.60 15.11 24.56
N THR A 130 -4.78 14.71 25.06
CA THR A 130 -4.98 13.46 25.81
C THR A 130 -4.85 12.24 24.91
N GLU A 131 -5.47 12.25 23.72
CA GLU A 131 -5.33 11.17 22.74
C GLU A 131 -3.89 11.01 22.26
N HIS A 132 -3.20 12.13 21.99
CA HIS A 132 -1.81 12.10 21.57
C HIS A 132 -0.92 11.51 22.66
N LYS A 133 -1.12 11.95 23.92
CA LYS A 133 -0.39 11.43 25.08
C LYS A 133 -0.63 9.93 25.27
N ALA A 134 -1.88 9.46 25.23
CA ALA A 134 -2.21 8.05 25.39
C ALA A 134 -1.60 7.17 24.29
N ALA A 135 -1.65 7.62 23.04
CA ALA A 135 -1.03 6.91 21.91
C ALA A 135 0.50 6.84 22.05
N LYS A 136 1.13 7.94 22.48
CA LYS A 136 2.58 8.00 22.71
C LYS A 136 2.99 7.10 23.87
N GLU A 137 2.30 7.19 25.01
CA GLU A 137 2.54 6.33 26.17
C GLU A 137 2.39 4.85 25.82
N PHE A 138 1.43 4.48 24.96
CA PHE A 138 1.28 3.12 24.46
C PHE A 138 2.50 2.65 23.66
N LEU A 139 3.00 3.47 22.74
CA LEU A 139 4.18 3.14 21.92
C LEU A 139 5.50 3.08 22.71
N GLU A 140 5.58 3.76 23.85
CA GLU A 140 6.76 3.76 24.73
C GLU A 140 6.82 2.54 25.68
N GLN A 141 5.77 1.69 25.72
CA GLN A 141 5.72 0.53 26.62
C GLN A 141 6.64 -0.62 26.20
N ASN A 142 7.31 -1.23 27.16
CA ASN A 142 8.02 -2.51 26.96
C ASN A 142 7.06 -3.61 26.46
N ASP A 143 7.59 -4.59 25.73
CA ASP A 143 6.83 -5.69 25.12
C ASP A 143 5.72 -5.16 24.19
N LEU A 144 6.06 -4.14 23.39
CA LEU A 144 5.11 -3.40 22.57
C LEU A 144 4.31 -4.31 21.63
N LEU A 145 4.95 -5.29 21.02
CA LEU A 145 4.29 -6.20 20.09
C LEU A 145 3.29 -7.12 20.80
N GLU A 146 3.64 -7.67 21.97
CA GLU A 146 2.73 -8.46 22.81
C GLU A 146 1.53 -7.62 23.22
N ARG A 147 1.75 -6.40 23.72
CA ARG A 147 0.68 -5.47 24.14
C ARG A 147 -0.20 -5.03 22.99
N THR A 148 0.39 -4.79 21.83
CA THR A 148 -0.33 -4.51 20.58
C THR A 148 -1.20 -5.69 20.20
N ASN A 149 -0.67 -6.91 20.29
CA ASN A 149 -1.43 -8.11 19.97
C ASN A 149 -2.60 -8.32 20.94
N GLU A 150 -2.39 -8.10 22.24
CA GLU A 150 -3.46 -8.12 23.24
C GLU A 150 -4.52 -7.04 22.98
N ALA A 151 -4.10 -5.83 22.63
CA ALA A 151 -5.01 -4.74 22.28
C ALA A 151 -5.84 -5.06 21.03
N ILE A 152 -5.23 -5.63 19.98
CA ILE A 152 -5.94 -6.11 18.80
C ILE A 152 -6.98 -7.18 19.19
N GLY A 153 -6.63 -8.09 20.12
CA GLY A 153 -7.59 -9.07 20.64
C GLY A 153 -8.77 -8.43 21.37
N LYS A 154 -8.48 -7.47 22.24
CA LYS A 154 -9.49 -6.72 23.01
C LYS A 154 -10.31 -5.74 22.17
N SER A 155 -9.91 -5.43 20.94
CA SER A 155 -10.73 -4.65 20.00
C SER A 155 -11.72 -5.51 19.19
N GLY A 156 -11.83 -6.81 19.49
CA GLY A 156 -12.80 -7.72 18.87
C GLY A 156 -12.22 -8.66 17.79
N VAL A 157 -10.89 -8.73 17.62
CA VAL A 157 -10.24 -9.67 16.68
C VAL A 157 -9.90 -10.98 17.40
N ILE A 158 -10.73 -12.01 17.22
CA ILE A 158 -10.64 -13.25 18.01
C ILE A 158 -9.67 -14.26 17.41
N GLY A 159 -8.74 -14.75 18.24
CA GLY A 159 -7.72 -15.71 17.83
C GLY A 159 -6.79 -15.14 16.76
N GLU A 160 -6.30 -15.98 15.85
CA GLU A 160 -5.41 -15.55 14.74
C GLU A 160 -4.20 -14.72 15.24
N GLU A 161 -3.66 -15.04 16.41
CA GLU A 161 -2.75 -14.15 17.15
C GLU A 161 -1.49 -13.76 16.37
N LEU A 162 -0.94 -14.70 15.60
CA LEU A 162 0.21 -14.44 14.74
C LEU A 162 -0.21 -13.63 13.51
N ASN A 163 -1.28 -14.06 12.83
CA ASN A 163 -1.76 -13.46 11.59
C ASN A 163 -2.26 -12.01 11.79
N ARG A 164 -2.99 -11.73 12.88
CA ARG A 164 -3.53 -10.39 13.16
C ARG A 164 -2.42 -9.38 13.48
N LEU A 165 -1.39 -9.78 14.23
CA LEU A 165 -0.25 -8.91 14.53
C LEU A 165 0.60 -8.67 13.27
N LEU A 166 0.91 -9.73 12.53
CA LEU A 166 1.62 -9.64 11.25
C LEU A 166 0.90 -8.71 10.27
N MET A 167 -0.42 -8.88 10.11
CA MET A 167 -1.25 -8.06 9.23
C MET A 167 -1.25 -6.60 9.67
N TYR A 168 -1.39 -6.33 10.96
CA TYR A 168 -1.34 -4.97 11.51
C TYR A 168 0.00 -4.27 11.23
N LEU A 169 1.12 -4.97 11.41
CA LEU A 169 2.46 -4.44 11.09
C LEU A 169 2.64 -4.18 9.59
N ILE A 170 2.14 -5.09 8.74
CA ILE A 170 2.15 -4.89 7.29
C ILE A 170 1.30 -3.68 6.88
N PHE A 171 0.12 -3.49 7.46
CA PHE A 171 -0.72 -2.30 7.21
C PHE A 171 -0.05 -1.02 7.67
N THR A 172 0.69 -1.07 8.78
CA THR A 172 1.48 0.05 9.31
C THR A 172 2.59 0.47 8.35
N SER A 173 3.19 -0.49 7.63
CA SER A 173 4.27 -0.23 6.67
C SER A 173 3.89 0.71 5.51
N ARG A 174 2.59 0.99 5.28
CA ARG A 174 2.12 2.00 4.30
C ARG A 174 2.76 3.38 4.51
N LYS A 175 3.15 3.70 5.75
CA LYS A 175 3.83 4.95 6.12
C LYS A 175 5.32 4.97 5.78
N ARG A 176 5.89 3.84 5.36
CA ARG A 176 7.30 3.72 4.96
C ARG A 176 7.45 3.90 3.45
N GLU A 177 8.69 4.10 3.02
CA GLU A 177 9.02 4.23 1.62
C GLU A 177 8.75 2.95 0.82
N HIS A 178 8.98 1.79 1.44
CA HIS A 178 8.74 0.46 0.87
C HIS A 178 7.69 -0.30 1.70
N PRO A 179 6.39 -0.06 1.46
CA PRO A 179 5.35 -0.83 2.14
C PRO A 179 5.36 -2.29 1.73
N LEU A 180 4.80 -3.09 2.63
CA LEU A 180 4.55 -4.50 2.45
C LEU A 180 3.08 -4.72 2.07
N HIS A 181 2.84 -5.88 1.46
CA HIS A 181 1.52 -6.30 1.00
C HIS A 181 1.20 -7.68 1.55
N ILE A 182 -0.08 -7.97 1.76
CA ILE A 182 -0.52 -9.24 2.34
C ILE A 182 -1.71 -9.80 1.55
N ILE A 183 -1.74 -11.12 1.38
CA ILE A 183 -2.86 -11.82 0.78
C ILE A 183 -3.25 -12.97 1.70
N SER A 184 -4.54 -13.00 2.05
CA SER A 184 -5.15 -14.06 2.84
C SER A 184 -5.71 -15.14 1.91
N LEU A 185 -5.22 -16.38 2.07
CA LEU A 185 -5.70 -17.55 1.34
C LEU A 185 -6.50 -18.46 2.26
N GLY A 186 -7.45 -19.18 1.68
CA GLY A 186 -8.28 -20.15 2.42
C GLY A 186 -9.65 -20.37 1.79
N ASN A 187 -10.33 -21.43 2.21
CA ASN A 187 -11.64 -21.79 1.68
C ASN A 187 -12.71 -20.75 2.00
N SER A 188 -13.82 -20.76 1.26
CA SER A 188 -14.96 -19.89 1.61
C SER A 188 -15.44 -20.20 3.04
N GLY A 189 -15.83 -19.16 3.78
CA GLY A 189 -16.34 -19.28 5.16
C GLY A 189 -15.29 -19.34 6.27
N THR A 190 -13.99 -19.35 5.96
CA THR A 190 -12.92 -19.46 6.99
C THR A 190 -12.60 -18.15 7.72
N GLY A 191 -13.35 -17.06 7.47
CA GLY A 191 -13.12 -15.78 8.15
C GLY A 191 -12.03 -14.88 7.57
N LYS A 192 -11.56 -15.11 6.33
CA LYS A 192 -10.51 -14.28 5.67
C LYS A 192 -10.85 -12.81 5.63
N THR A 193 -12.03 -12.51 5.08
CA THR A 193 -12.54 -11.15 4.94
C THR A 193 -12.75 -10.55 6.32
N TYR A 194 -13.27 -11.31 7.27
CA TYR A 194 -13.44 -10.88 8.66
C TYR A 194 -12.13 -10.46 9.32
N LEU A 195 -11.06 -11.27 9.21
CA LEU A 195 -9.75 -10.93 9.76
C LEU A 195 -9.21 -9.63 9.12
N GLN A 196 -9.27 -9.53 7.78
CA GLN A 196 -8.81 -8.37 7.04
C GLN A 196 -9.58 -7.09 7.41
N GLU A 197 -10.91 -7.16 7.45
CA GLU A 197 -11.78 -6.05 7.83
C GLU A 197 -11.49 -5.61 9.27
N LYS A 198 -11.47 -6.55 10.21
CA LYS A 198 -11.30 -6.23 11.63
C LYS A 198 -9.94 -5.65 11.96
N VAL A 199 -8.87 -6.14 11.35
CA VAL A 199 -7.54 -5.52 11.47
C VAL A 199 -7.50 -4.19 10.71
N GLY A 200 -8.20 -4.09 9.57
CA GLY A 200 -8.36 -2.86 8.79
C GLY A 200 -9.07 -1.74 9.55
N GLU A 201 -10.04 -2.06 10.42
CA GLU A 201 -10.72 -1.12 11.32
C GLU A 201 -9.76 -0.47 12.34
N LEU A 202 -8.57 -1.03 12.56
CA LEU A 202 -7.54 -0.48 13.45
C LEU A 202 -6.65 0.56 12.75
N ILE A 203 -6.82 0.73 11.44
CA ILE A 203 -6.17 1.74 10.62
C ILE A 203 -7.10 2.96 10.53
N PRO A 204 -6.58 4.20 10.63
CA PRO A 204 -7.38 5.42 10.48
C PRO A 204 -8.22 5.41 9.19
N GLU A 205 -9.49 5.81 9.27
CA GLU A 205 -10.42 5.88 8.13
C GLU A 205 -9.86 6.71 6.97
N GLU A 206 -9.18 7.81 7.30
CA GLU A 206 -8.52 8.68 6.32
C GLU A 206 -7.33 8.03 5.59
N ASP A 207 -6.79 6.94 6.13
CA ASP A 207 -5.62 6.23 5.61
C ASP A 207 -6.00 4.89 4.93
N LYS A 208 -7.30 4.57 4.80
CA LYS A 208 -7.75 3.34 4.13
C LYS A 208 -8.65 3.62 2.92
N LEU A 209 -8.69 2.63 2.03
CA LEU A 209 -9.55 2.57 0.85
C LEU A 209 -10.06 1.14 0.71
N GLU A 210 -11.35 0.94 0.95
CA GLU A 210 -12.02 -0.35 0.80
C GLU A 210 -12.60 -0.48 -0.61
N ILE A 211 -12.25 -1.56 -1.31
CA ILE A 211 -12.62 -1.81 -2.69
C ILE A 211 -13.35 -3.14 -2.77
N THR A 212 -14.65 -3.06 -3.05
CA THR A 212 -15.51 -4.21 -3.39
C THR A 212 -15.40 -4.54 -4.88
N VAL A 213 -15.60 -3.53 -5.74
CA VAL A 213 -15.52 -3.64 -7.20
C VAL A 213 -14.90 -2.36 -7.76
N LEU A 214 -13.85 -2.50 -8.57
CA LEU A 214 -13.26 -1.37 -9.30
C LEU A 214 -13.04 -1.72 -10.76
N SER A 215 -13.28 -0.76 -11.65
CA SER A 215 -12.81 -0.87 -13.03
C SER A 215 -11.29 -0.65 -13.07
N GLU A 216 -10.60 -1.34 -13.97
CA GLU A 216 -9.14 -1.18 -14.17
C GLU A 216 -8.74 0.30 -14.35
N ASN A 217 -9.58 1.07 -15.04
CA ASN A 217 -9.29 2.47 -15.36
C ASN A 217 -9.43 3.42 -14.18
N ALA A 218 -10.21 3.08 -13.16
CA ALA A 218 -10.49 3.99 -12.05
C ALA A 218 -9.21 4.35 -11.26
N PHE A 219 -8.23 3.45 -11.20
CA PHE A 219 -6.94 3.72 -10.55
C PHE A 219 -6.18 4.92 -11.14
N TYR A 220 -6.34 5.21 -12.43
CA TYR A 220 -5.64 6.31 -13.09
C TYR A 220 -6.34 7.66 -12.92
N TYR A 221 -7.54 7.68 -12.34
CA TYR A 221 -8.31 8.90 -12.14
C TYR A 221 -8.28 9.40 -10.69
N PHE A 222 -7.62 8.69 -9.77
CA PHE A 222 -7.29 9.25 -8.46
C PHE A 222 -6.36 10.45 -8.61
N GLY A 223 -6.44 11.38 -7.66
CA GLY A 223 -5.50 12.49 -7.57
C GLY A 223 -4.06 12.00 -7.44
N GLN A 224 -3.09 12.81 -7.88
CA GLN A 224 -1.69 12.37 -7.98
C GLN A 224 -1.13 11.78 -6.69
N ARG A 225 -1.49 12.30 -5.52
CA ARG A 225 -1.05 11.78 -4.21
C ARG A 225 -2.20 11.23 -3.36
N GLU A 226 -3.37 11.01 -3.96
CA GLU A 226 -4.55 10.58 -3.22
C GLU A 226 -4.37 9.17 -2.63
N LEU A 227 -3.57 8.31 -3.26
CA LEU A 227 -3.27 6.97 -2.75
C LEU A 227 -2.02 6.92 -1.85
N SER A 228 -1.26 8.00 -1.72
CA SER A 228 -0.02 8.00 -0.93
C SER A 228 -0.31 7.70 0.54
N HIS A 229 0.43 6.72 1.08
CA HIS A 229 0.31 6.19 2.43
C HIS A 229 -1.05 5.58 2.78
N LYS A 230 -1.84 5.18 1.77
CA LYS A 230 -3.11 4.48 2.00
C LYS A 230 -2.95 2.96 2.05
N LEU A 231 -3.80 2.33 2.85
CA LEU A 231 -4.09 0.90 2.84
C LEU A 231 -5.25 0.64 1.87
N ILE A 232 -5.01 -0.17 0.84
CA ILE A 232 -6.04 -0.62 -0.09
C ILE A 232 -6.48 -2.02 0.34
N LEU A 233 -7.74 -2.13 0.77
CA LEU A 233 -8.37 -3.40 1.17
C LEU A 233 -9.21 -3.91 0.01
N ILE A 234 -8.90 -5.10 -0.49
CA ILE A 234 -9.65 -5.78 -1.55
C ILE A 234 -10.33 -6.99 -0.94
N GLU A 235 -11.67 -6.98 -0.91
CA GLU A 235 -12.44 -8.06 -0.27
C GLU A 235 -12.34 -9.38 -1.03
N ASP A 236 -12.36 -9.33 -2.36
CA ASP A 236 -12.24 -10.52 -3.21
C ASP A 236 -11.33 -10.26 -4.43
N LEU A 237 -10.13 -10.83 -4.39
CA LEU A 237 -9.18 -10.78 -5.51
C LEU A 237 -9.66 -11.59 -6.72
N ASP A 238 -10.53 -12.58 -6.54
CA ASP A 238 -11.01 -13.44 -7.63
C ASP A 238 -11.97 -12.67 -8.55
N GLY A 239 -12.74 -11.72 -8.00
CA GLY A 239 -13.56 -10.77 -8.75
C GLY A 239 -12.80 -9.56 -9.32
N ALA A 240 -11.56 -9.33 -8.88
CA ALA A 240 -10.77 -8.14 -9.19
C ALA A 240 -9.58 -8.39 -10.12
N GLU A 241 -9.60 -9.45 -10.94
CA GLU A 241 -8.46 -9.84 -11.79
C GLU A 241 -7.96 -8.71 -12.71
N ASN A 242 -8.88 -7.92 -13.27
CA ASN A 242 -8.57 -6.80 -14.17
C ASN A 242 -7.80 -5.66 -13.47
N VAL A 243 -7.84 -5.61 -12.14
CA VAL A 243 -7.21 -4.57 -11.32
C VAL A 243 -5.80 -4.98 -10.86
N LEU A 244 -5.43 -6.26 -10.98
CA LEU A 244 -4.14 -6.77 -10.49
C LEU A 244 -2.93 -6.15 -11.21
N TYR A 245 -3.07 -5.71 -12.47
CA TYR A 245 -1.98 -5.03 -13.18
C TYR A 245 -1.61 -3.66 -12.58
N PRO A 246 -2.53 -2.68 -12.49
CA PRO A 246 -2.19 -1.39 -11.88
C PRO A 246 -1.74 -1.53 -10.42
N LEU A 247 -2.29 -2.49 -9.66
CA LEU A 247 -1.82 -2.79 -8.31
C LEU A 247 -0.35 -3.24 -8.30
N ARG A 248 0.06 -4.20 -9.15
CA ARG A 248 1.45 -4.66 -9.24
C ARG A 248 2.44 -3.53 -9.55
N GLU A 249 2.03 -2.62 -10.42
CA GLU A 249 2.82 -1.44 -10.77
C GLU A 249 2.94 -0.48 -9.58
N LEU A 250 1.86 -0.24 -8.83
CA LEU A 250 1.91 0.51 -7.57
C LEU A 250 2.82 -0.17 -6.52
N GLN A 251 2.75 -1.49 -6.37
CA GLN A 251 3.62 -2.25 -5.44
C GLN A 251 5.10 -2.09 -5.79
N SER A 252 5.43 -2.15 -7.10
CA SER A 252 6.82 -2.24 -7.54
C SER A 252 7.47 -0.88 -7.80
N LYS A 253 6.72 0.04 -8.41
CA LYS A 253 7.23 1.35 -8.85
C LYS A 253 6.75 2.50 -7.96
N LYS A 254 5.83 2.25 -7.04
CA LYS A 254 5.19 3.28 -6.19
C LYS A 254 4.49 4.37 -7.01
N ARG A 255 4.20 4.12 -8.29
CA ARG A 255 3.48 5.02 -9.19
C ARG A 255 2.90 4.26 -10.37
N ILE A 256 1.78 4.75 -10.89
CA ILE A 256 1.18 4.33 -12.15
C ILE A 256 0.93 5.56 -13.02
N SER A 257 1.04 5.38 -14.32
CA SER A 257 0.73 6.45 -15.28
C SER A 257 -0.03 5.89 -16.46
N LYS A 258 -1.07 6.61 -16.90
CA LYS A 258 -1.79 6.30 -18.12
C LYS A 258 -1.87 7.51 -19.02
N THR A 259 -1.41 7.31 -20.23
CA THR A 259 -1.49 8.28 -21.29
C THR A 259 -2.83 8.17 -21.99
N VAL A 260 -3.64 9.23 -21.96
CA VAL A 260 -4.93 9.28 -22.64
C VAL A 260 -4.97 10.42 -23.66
N ALA A 261 -5.60 10.14 -24.79
CA ALA A 261 -5.87 11.13 -25.82
C ALA A 261 -6.98 12.07 -25.34
N HIS A 262 -6.64 13.33 -25.18
CA HIS A 262 -7.52 14.41 -24.81
C HIS A 262 -7.66 15.36 -25.99
N LYS A 263 -8.86 15.46 -26.57
CA LYS A 263 -9.10 16.47 -27.61
C LYS A 263 -9.17 17.84 -26.95
N ASP A 264 -8.47 18.83 -27.48
CA ASP A 264 -8.55 20.21 -27.00
C ASP A 264 -9.71 20.97 -27.68
N THR A 265 -9.98 22.21 -27.21
CA THR A 265 -11.07 23.07 -27.71
C THR A 265 -11.01 23.27 -29.21
N ARG A 266 -9.82 23.15 -29.79
CA ARG A 266 -9.50 23.41 -31.19
C ARG A 266 -9.56 22.13 -32.05
N GLY A 267 -9.97 21.00 -31.46
CA GLY A 267 -10.07 19.70 -32.14
C GLY A 267 -8.74 18.97 -32.28
N ASN A 268 -7.64 19.51 -31.75
CA ASN A 268 -6.34 18.84 -31.76
C ASN A 268 -6.32 17.77 -30.68
N THR A 269 -5.81 16.59 -31.01
CA THR A 269 -5.62 15.53 -30.01
C THR A 269 -4.32 15.83 -29.26
N LYS A 270 -4.45 16.25 -28.00
CA LYS A 270 -3.34 16.35 -27.05
C LYS A 270 -3.26 15.09 -26.22
N THR A 271 -2.04 14.73 -25.87
CA THR A 271 -1.77 13.56 -25.06
C THR A 271 -1.58 14.01 -23.62
N ILE A 272 -2.47 13.62 -22.70
CA ILE A 272 -2.33 13.90 -21.26
C ILE A 272 -1.89 12.63 -20.54
N SER A 273 -0.93 12.76 -19.61
CA SER A 273 -0.48 11.67 -18.76
C SER A 273 -1.12 11.82 -17.39
N LEU A 274 -2.04 10.92 -17.06
CA LEU A 274 -2.59 10.79 -15.71
C LEU A 274 -1.58 10.01 -14.87
N THR A 275 -1.09 10.58 -13.79
CA THR A 275 -0.10 9.95 -12.91
C THR A 275 -0.65 9.87 -11.50
N VAL A 276 -0.56 8.70 -10.89
CA VAL A 276 -0.93 8.45 -9.49
C VAL A 276 0.27 7.85 -8.78
N GLU A 277 0.60 8.43 -7.64
CA GLU A 277 1.73 8.12 -6.77
C GLU A 277 1.23 7.34 -5.55
N GLY A 278 2.00 6.34 -5.16
CA GLY A 278 1.96 5.72 -3.84
C GLY A 278 2.86 6.50 -2.86
N PRO A 279 3.48 5.83 -1.88
CA PRO A 279 3.47 4.38 -1.64
C PRO A 279 2.12 3.90 -1.07
N VAL A 280 1.73 2.65 -1.33
CA VAL A 280 0.47 2.03 -0.82
C VAL A 280 0.78 0.70 -0.13
N SER A 281 0.02 0.32 0.90
CA SER A 281 -0.06 -1.08 1.33
C SER A 281 -1.32 -1.71 0.73
N ILE A 282 -1.24 -2.98 0.33
CA ILE A 282 -2.35 -3.68 -0.34
C ILE A 282 -2.63 -4.95 0.43
N ALA A 283 -3.89 -5.14 0.79
CA ALA A 283 -4.41 -6.37 1.37
C ALA A 283 -5.46 -6.95 0.43
N GLY A 284 -5.46 -8.28 0.27
CA GLY A 284 -6.50 -8.95 -0.48
C GLY A 284 -6.83 -10.33 0.06
N CYS A 285 -8.06 -10.77 -0.14
CA CYS A 285 -8.48 -12.14 0.15
C CYS A 285 -8.76 -12.90 -1.15
N THR A 286 -8.48 -14.20 -1.18
CA THR A 286 -8.79 -15.08 -2.33
C THR A 286 -9.25 -16.45 -1.84
N THR A 287 -10.16 -17.06 -2.60
CA THR A 287 -10.60 -18.45 -2.36
C THR A 287 -9.75 -19.47 -3.09
N LYS A 288 -8.85 -19.04 -3.99
CA LYS A 288 -7.98 -19.92 -4.75
C LYS A 288 -6.90 -20.52 -3.84
N GLU A 289 -6.60 -21.80 -4.05
CA GLU A 289 -5.47 -22.50 -3.38
C GLU A 289 -4.10 -21.91 -3.77
N SER A 290 -4.04 -21.19 -4.89
CA SER A 290 -2.83 -20.55 -5.41
C SER A 290 -3.20 -19.31 -6.23
N ILE A 291 -2.38 -18.28 -6.17
CA ILE A 291 -2.50 -17.09 -7.03
C ILE A 291 -1.38 -17.04 -8.05
N TYR A 292 -1.54 -16.18 -9.05
CA TYR A 292 -0.50 -15.93 -10.05
C TYR A 292 0.84 -15.62 -9.36
N GLU A 293 1.89 -16.34 -9.76
CA GLU A 293 3.19 -16.37 -9.10
C GLU A 293 3.77 -14.96 -8.88
N ASP A 294 3.57 -14.05 -9.83
CA ASP A 294 4.08 -12.69 -9.74
C ASP A 294 3.41 -11.89 -8.61
N ASN A 295 2.12 -12.12 -8.33
CA ASN A 295 1.38 -11.52 -7.20
C ASN A 295 1.79 -12.16 -5.88
N ALA A 296 1.91 -13.49 -5.86
CA ALA A 296 2.37 -14.26 -4.69
C ALA A 296 3.73 -13.77 -4.20
N ASN A 297 4.66 -13.56 -5.13
CA ASN A 297 6.01 -13.18 -4.80
C ASN A 297 6.16 -11.70 -4.37
N ARG A 298 5.12 -10.85 -4.53
CA ARG A 298 5.09 -9.46 -4.03
C ARG A 298 4.36 -9.29 -2.70
N SER A 299 3.77 -10.37 -2.20
CA SER A 299 2.93 -10.32 -0.99
C SER A 299 3.42 -11.33 0.05
N PHE A 300 3.04 -11.08 1.28
CA PHE A 300 3.03 -12.05 2.37
C PHE A 300 1.78 -12.89 2.21
N LEU A 301 1.96 -14.20 2.08
CA LEU A 301 0.84 -15.12 1.93
C LEU A 301 0.53 -15.72 3.30
N ILE A 302 -0.64 -15.40 3.83
CA ILE A 302 -1.11 -15.96 5.09
C ILE A 302 -2.27 -16.90 4.82
N TYR A 303 -2.39 -17.91 5.67
CA TYR A 303 -3.51 -18.83 5.68
C TYR A 303 -4.10 -18.77 7.06
N LEU A 304 -5.42 -18.85 7.12
CA LEU A 304 -6.16 -18.80 8.37
C LEU A 304 -6.12 -20.14 9.08
N ASP A 305 -6.27 -20.08 10.39
CA ASP A 305 -6.38 -21.22 11.27
C ASP A 305 -7.79 -21.83 11.15
N GLU A 306 -7.88 -22.99 10.50
CA GLU A 306 -9.11 -23.78 10.36
C GLU A 306 -9.24 -24.85 11.47
N SER A 307 -8.60 -24.64 12.61
CA SER A 307 -8.68 -25.56 13.76
C SER A 307 -10.04 -25.47 14.47
N ILE A 308 -10.42 -26.59 15.10
CA ILE A 308 -11.67 -26.67 15.88
C ILE A 308 -11.60 -25.73 17.09
N GLU A 309 -10.40 -25.58 17.67
CA GLU A 309 -10.14 -24.67 18.78
C GLU A 309 -10.39 -23.22 18.39
N GLN A 310 -9.97 -22.81 17.19
CA GLN A 310 -10.20 -21.47 16.67
C GLN A 310 -11.69 -21.23 16.37
N ASP A 311 -12.36 -22.19 15.73
CA ASP A 311 -13.80 -22.14 15.48
C ASP A 311 -14.60 -21.97 16.79
N GLU A 312 -14.23 -22.73 17.83
CA GLU A 312 -14.90 -22.66 19.14
C GLU A 312 -14.66 -21.30 19.83
N LYS A 313 -13.45 -20.74 19.75
CA LYS A 313 -13.17 -19.38 20.25
C LYS A 313 -14.07 -18.34 19.57
N ILE A 314 -14.20 -18.40 18.24
CA ILE A 314 -15.04 -17.48 17.46
C ILE A 314 -16.51 -17.65 17.86
N MET A 315 -17.02 -18.88 17.90
CA MET A 315 -18.41 -19.16 18.28
C MET A 315 -18.73 -18.73 19.71
N GLN A 316 -17.79 -18.92 20.65
CA GLN A 316 -17.95 -18.43 22.02
C GLN A 316 -18.05 -16.91 22.07
N TYR A 317 -17.22 -16.20 21.31
CA TYR A 317 -17.31 -14.75 21.22
C TYR A 317 -18.65 -14.29 20.62
N GLN A 318 -19.10 -14.90 19.52
CA GLN A 318 -20.40 -14.60 18.92
C GLN A 318 -21.56 -14.81 19.90
N ARG A 319 -21.53 -15.89 20.68
CA ARG A 319 -22.51 -16.16 21.75
C ARG A 319 -22.45 -15.09 22.85
N LYS A 320 -21.26 -14.70 23.31
CA LYS A 320 -21.08 -13.63 24.32
C LYS A 320 -21.59 -12.28 23.82
N HIS A 321 -21.27 -11.94 22.57
CA HIS A 321 -21.73 -10.71 21.93
C HIS A 321 -23.25 -10.69 21.82
N SER A 322 -23.87 -11.77 21.32
CA SER A 322 -25.33 -11.88 21.25
C SER A 322 -26.02 -11.86 22.62
N ALA A 323 -25.33 -12.32 23.67
CA ALA A 323 -25.84 -12.27 25.04
C ALA A 323 -25.67 -10.89 25.72
N GLY A 324 -25.03 -9.92 25.07
CA GLY A 324 -24.74 -8.61 25.65
C GLY A 324 -23.62 -8.62 26.69
N ASN A 325 -22.80 -9.67 26.73
CA ASN A 325 -21.70 -9.83 27.70
C ASN A 325 -20.36 -9.24 27.22
N ILE A 326 -20.37 -8.56 26.07
CA ILE A 326 -19.20 -7.88 25.49
C ILE A 326 -19.35 -6.38 25.68
N ASN A 327 -18.31 -5.74 26.21
CA ASN A 327 -18.26 -4.30 26.37
C ASN A 327 -17.84 -3.63 25.06
N THR A 328 -18.80 -3.31 24.20
CA THR A 328 -18.54 -2.69 22.90
C THR A 328 -17.92 -1.29 23.00
N GLU A 329 -18.14 -0.59 24.11
CA GLU A 329 -17.50 0.72 24.36
C GLU A 329 -15.99 0.56 24.58
N GLU A 330 -15.59 -0.45 25.35
CA GLU A 330 -14.17 -0.78 25.56
C GLU A 330 -13.49 -1.21 24.26
N GLU A 331 -14.12 -2.07 23.46
CA GLU A 331 -13.58 -2.48 22.15
C GLU A 331 -13.34 -1.27 21.24
N ASN A 332 -14.31 -0.33 21.18
CA ASN A 332 -14.19 0.89 20.40
C ASN A 332 -13.13 1.85 20.95
N ASN A 333 -12.97 1.95 22.27
CA ASN A 333 -11.92 2.75 22.89
C ASN A 333 -10.52 2.22 22.53
N ILE A 334 -10.34 0.90 22.54
CA ILE A 334 -9.07 0.27 22.15
C ILE A 334 -8.81 0.43 20.66
N LYS A 335 -9.84 0.28 19.81
CA LYS A 335 -9.75 0.59 18.37
C LYS A 335 -9.29 2.03 18.14
N ASN A 336 -9.92 3.00 18.82
CA ASN A 336 -9.55 4.41 18.73
C ASN A 336 -8.11 4.63 19.19
N LEU A 337 -7.66 3.98 20.26
CA LEU A 337 -6.26 4.02 20.71
C LEU A 337 -5.31 3.53 19.62
N LEU A 338 -5.57 2.37 19.02
CA LEU A 338 -4.72 1.80 17.96
C LEU A 338 -4.71 2.67 16.70
N GLN A 339 -5.85 3.24 16.29
CA GLN A 339 -5.90 4.21 15.20
C GLN A 339 -5.11 5.49 15.53
N ASN A 340 -5.20 5.99 16.76
CA ASN A 340 -4.44 7.17 17.19
C ASN A 340 -2.94 6.87 17.26
N THR A 341 -2.55 5.68 17.70
CA THR A 341 -1.19 5.14 17.61
C THR A 341 -0.69 5.17 16.17
N GLN A 342 -1.50 4.74 15.20
CA GLN A 342 -1.16 4.85 13.78
C GLN A 342 -0.97 6.30 13.34
N ARG A 343 -1.84 7.24 13.76
CA ARG A 343 -1.77 8.66 13.36
C ARG A 343 -0.47 9.33 13.79
N ILE A 344 0.03 9.03 14.99
CA ILE A 344 1.20 9.71 15.55
C ILE A 344 2.53 9.22 14.97
N LEU A 345 2.59 8.01 14.40
CA LEU A 345 3.80 7.48 13.75
C LEU A 345 4.30 8.44 12.66
N GLN A 346 5.55 8.84 12.77
CA GLN A 346 6.22 9.78 11.87
C GLN A 346 7.05 9.02 10.83
N SER A 347 7.19 9.61 9.64
CA SER A 347 8.12 9.10 8.64
C SER A 347 9.55 9.29 9.12
N ILE A 348 10.29 8.19 9.26
CA ILE A 348 11.68 8.18 9.71
C ILE A 348 12.47 7.12 8.96
N THR A 349 13.73 7.42 8.67
CA THR A 349 14.63 6.49 7.99
C THR A 349 15.06 5.39 8.97
N ILE A 350 15.08 4.15 8.49
CA ILE A 350 15.51 3.00 9.28
C ILE A 350 16.83 2.52 8.72
N LYS A 351 17.84 2.39 9.58
CA LYS A 351 19.11 1.73 9.24
C LYS A 351 19.21 0.42 9.98
N ASN A 352 19.41 -0.67 9.24
CA ASN A 352 19.62 -1.99 9.83
C ASN A 352 21.11 -2.34 9.84
N PRO A 353 21.84 -2.15 10.96
CA PRO A 353 23.28 -2.45 11.02
C PRO A 353 23.58 -3.94 10.87
N PHE A 354 22.59 -4.81 11.02
CA PHE A 354 22.74 -6.25 10.90
C PHE A 354 22.44 -6.77 9.50
N ALA A 355 21.93 -5.92 8.59
CA ALA A 355 21.38 -6.35 7.29
C ALA A 355 22.31 -7.24 6.47
N GLU A 356 23.62 -6.94 6.46
CA GLU A 356 24.61 -7.70 5.67
C GLU A 356 24.86 -9.11 6.21
N MET A 357 24.59 -9.34 7.49
CA MET A 357 24.76 -10.64 8.15
C MET A 357 23.50 -11.51 8.06
N LEU A 358 22.35 -10.90 7.76
CA LEU A 358 21.07 -11.58 7.64
C LEU A 358 21.00 -12.42 6.37
N LYS A 359 20.58 -13.68 6.51
CA LYS A 359 20.38 -14.63 5.42
C LYS A 359 19.06 -15.36 5.60
N ILE A 360 18.42 -15.66 4.48
CA ILE A 360 17.26 -16.57 4.46
C ILE A 360 17.73 -18.00 4.17
N PRO A 361 16.96 -19.03 4.57
CA PRO A 361 17.23 -20.42 4.21
C PRO A 361 17.33 -20.63 2.69
N GLN A 362 18.18 -21.57 2.25
CA GLN A 362 18.42 -21.81 0.83
C GLN A 362 17.24 -22.51 0.13
N GLU A 363 16.42 -23.19 0.90
CA GLU A 363 15.22 -23.92 0.49
C GLU A 363 14.09 -22.98 0.06
N VAL A 364 14.15 -21.69 0.46
CA VAL A 364 13.14 -20.70 0.12
C VAL A 364 13.10 -20.45 -1.39
N PHE A 365 11.94 -20.68 -2.01
CA PHE A 365 11.76 -20.35 -3.41
C PHE A 365 11.86 -18.85 -3.64
N LYS A 366 12.47 -18.47 -4.77
CA LYS A 366 12.67 -17.07 -5.20
C LYS A 366 13.40 -16.23 -4.12
N PRO A 367 14.61 -16.62 -3.73
CA PRO A 367 15.30 -16.08 -2.56
C PRO A 367 15.50 -14.55 -2.61
N ARG A 368 15.66 -13.97 -3.80
CA ARG A 368 15.85 -12.51 -3.95
C ARG A 368 14.66 -11.69 -3.43
N ARG A 369 13.42 -12.09 -3.75
CA ARG A 369 12.22 -11.36 -3.29
C ARG A 369 11.97 -11.62 -1.80
N SER A 370 12.13 -12.87 -1.37
CA SER A 370 11.98 -13.25 0.03
C SER A 370 12.99 -12.53 0.94
N ASN A 371 14.24 -12.35 0.49
CA ASN A 371 15.24 -11.57 1.21
C ASN A 371 14.85 -10.09 1.35
N SER A 372 14.37 -9.47 0.26
CA SER A 372 13.87 -8.09 0.30
C SER A 372 12.70 -7.93 1.28
N HIS A 373 11.75 -8.86 1.27
CA HIS A 373 10.61 -8.85 2.19
C HIS A 373 11.05 -9.04 3.65
N TYR A 374 12.03 -9.93 3.88
CA TYR A 374 12.55 -10.18 5.22
C TYR A 374 13.19 -8.92 5.82
N LEU A 375 14.07 -8.24 5.07
CA LEU A 375 14.69 -6.98 5.51
C LEU A 375 13.64 -5.87 5.73
N GLN A 376 12.73 -5.68 4.77
CA GLN A 376 11.67 -4.67 4.87
C GLN A 376 10.71 -4.91 6.04
N PHE A 377 10.47 -6.18 6.40
CA PHE A 377 9.62 -6.53 7.53
C PHE A 377 10.29 -6.30 8.88
N ILE A 378 11.58 -6.62 9.01
CA ILE A 378 12.37 -6.23 10.19
C ILE A 378 12.31 -4.71 10.38
N GLU A 379 12.56 -3.96 9.31
CA GLU A 379 12.53 -2.51 9.38
C GLU A 379 11.11 -1.95 9.64
N ALA A 380 10.05 -2.64 9.23
CA ALA A 380 8.66 -2.28 9.58
C ALA A 380 8.39 -2.46 11.08
N ILE A 381 8.99 -3.49 11.69
CA ILE A 381 8.96 -3.69 13.14
C ILE A 381 9.77 -2.60 13.84
N THR A 382 10.98 -2.28 13.38
CA THR A 382 11.79 -1.17 13.92
C THR A 382 11.03 0.16 13.83
N PHE A 383 10.36 0.42 12.71
CA PHE A 383 9.53 1.61 12.49
C PHE A 383 8.36 1.70 13.47
N TYR A 384 7.74 0.57 13.81
CA TYR A 384 6.66 0.53 14.79
C TYR A 384 7.17 0.85 16.20
N HIS A 385 8.40 0.42 16.54
CA HIS A 385 9.08 0.76 17.79
C HIS A 385 9.71 2.16 17.81
N GLN A 386 9.42 3.06 16.85
CA GLN A 386 10.14 4.34 16.72
C GLN A 386 10.21 5.20 18.00
N TYR A 387 9.20 5.12 18.88
CA TYR A 387 9.18 5.86 20.16
C TYR A 387 10.04 5.21 21.27
N GLN A 388 10.57 4.02 21.03
CA GLN A 388 11.49 3.29 21.92
C GLN A 388 12.93 3.31 21.40
N ARG A 389 13.17 4.03 20.30
CA ARG A 389 14.48 4.09 19.64
C ARG A 389 15.00 5.51 19.72
N GLU A 390 16.29 5.63 20.03
CA GLU A 390 16.96 6.92 20.00
C GLU A 390 17.14 7.36 18.55
N GLN A 391 16.72 8.58 18.24
CA GLN A 391 16.94 9.18 16.94
C GLN A 391 18.41 9.59 16.81
N GLN A 392 19.04 9.15 15.73
CA GLN A 392 20.43 9.43 15.40
C GLN A 392 20.48 10.30 14.15
N VAL A 393 21.50 11.14 14.04
CA VAL A 393 21.72 11.97 12.84
C VAL A 393 22.95 11.43 12.13
N ASP A 394 22.83 11.20 10.83
CA ASP A 394 23.99 10.88 10.00
C ASP A 394 24.83 12.14 9.81
N GLU A 395 26.07 12.15 10.33
CA GLU A 395 26.96 13.31 10.25
C GLU A 395 27.31 13.71 8.80
N SER A 396 27.21 12.78 7.86
CA SER A 396 27.55 13.00 6.45
C SER A 396 26.39 13.57 5.63
N THR A 397 25.15 13.13 5.89
CA THR A 397 23.96 13.53 5.12
C THR A 397 23.03 14.48 5.87
N GLY A 398 23.15 14.57 7.20
CA GLY A 398 22.21 15.28 8.07
C GLY A 398 20.87 14.57 8.25
N GLU A 399 20.73 13.34 7.76
CA GLU A 399 19.47 12.58 7.81
C GLU A 399 19.23 11.99 9.20
N VAL A 400 18.01 12.15 9.72
CA VAL A 400 17.57 11.55 10.99
C VAL A 400 17.11 10.11 10.75
N TYR A 401 17.66 9.18 11.51
CA TYR A 401 17.34 7.75 11.42
C TYR A 401 17.21 7.10 12.79
N ILE A 402 16.55 5.94 12.82
CA ILE A 402 16.60 5.00 13.95
C ILE A 402 17.21 3.67 13.51
N SER A 403 17.85 2.99 14.45
CA SER A 403 18.58 1.75 14.18
C SER A 403 17.77 0.51 14.59
N THR A 404 17.79 -0.51 13.74
CA THR A 404 17.23 -1.83 14.06
C THR A 404 17.98 -2.50 15.22
N THR A 405 17.23 -3.14 16.12
CA THR A 405 17.74 -3.89 17.27
C THR A 405 17.67 -5.41 17.04
N LEU A 406 18.27 -6.20 17.92
CA LEU A 406 18.23 -7.67 17.80
C LEU A 406 16.83 -8.21 18.11
N GLU A 407 16.14 -7.54 19.02
CA GLU A 407 14.77 -7.82 19.44
C GLU A 407 13.81 -7.65 18.24
N ASP A 408 14.02 -6.64 17.39
CA ASP A 408 13.25 -6.44 16.16
C ASP A 408 13.43 -7.63 15.18
N ILE A 409 14.65 -8.15 15.06
CA ILE A 409 14.99 -9.31 14.19
C ILE A 409 14.36 -10.59 14.74
N GLU A 410 14.42 -10.81 16.06
CA GLU A 410 13.78 -11.96 16.71
C GLU A 410 12.27 -11.96 16.51
N ALA A 411 11.63 -10.80 16.70
CA ALA A 411 10.20 -10.67 16.49
C ALA A 411 9.83 -10.91 15.02
N ALA A 412 10.63 -10.40 14.09
CA ALA A 412 10.46 -10.64 12.65
C ALA A 412 10.56 -12.14 12.33
N ASN A 413 11.59 -12.81 12.85
CA ASN A 413 11.80 -14.25 12.67
C ASN A 413 10.62 -15.05 13.19
N ARG A 414 10.13 -14.75 14.40
CA ARG A 414 8.95 -15.41 14.98
C ARG A 414 7.73 -15.30 14.08
N LEU A 415 7.46 -14.12 13.52
CA LEU A 415 6.26 -13.85 12.72
C LEU A 415 6.35 -14.36 11.27
N ILE A 416 7.54 -14.36 10.66
CA ILE A 416 7.72 -14.74 9.24
C ILE A 416 8.03 -16.24 9.05
N LYS A 417 8.39 -16.96 10.11
CA LYS A 417 8.83 -18.36 10.05
C LYS A 417 7.88 -19.27 9.28
N GLU A 418 6.60 -19.19 9.58
CA GLU A 418 5.57 -19.99 8.89
C GLU A 418 5.41 -19.60 7.42
N ILE A 419 5.61 -18.32 7.09
CA ILE A 419 5.52 -17.79 5.72
C ILE A 419 6.73 -18.27 4.91
N LEU A 420 7.93 -18.25 5.48
CA LEU A 420 9.12 -18.80 4.84
C LEU A 420 8.99 -20.31 4.64
N LEU A 421 8.51 -21.04 5.65
CA LEU A 421 8.23 -22.47 5.53
C LEU A 421 7.30 -22.78 4.35
N ARG A 422 6.21 -22.02 4.22
CA ARG A 422 5.29 -22.18 3.10
C ARG A 422 5.90 -21.79 1.76
N LYS A 423 6.79 -20.80 1.73
CA LYS A 423 7.54 -20.41 0.52
C LYS A 423 8.66 -21.39 0.16
N SER A 424 8.97 -22.36 1.02
CA SER A 424 9.92 -23.43 0.75
C SER A 424 9.23 -24.77 0.45
N ASP A 425 7.92 -24.87 0.67
CA ASP A 425 7.16 -26.10 0.49
C ASP A 425 6.66 -26.25 -0.95
N GLU A 426 7.04 -27.32 -1.62
CA GLU A 426 6.59 -27.64 -2.99
C GLU A 426 5.09 -27.96 -3.04
N LEU A 427 4.50 -28.39 -1.92
CA LEU A 427 3.09 -28.71 -1.81
C LEU A 427 2.28 -27.46 -1.45
N ASN A 428 1.19 -27.23 -2.18
CA ASN A 428 0.19 -26.26 -1.73
C ASN A 428 -0.47 -26.72 -0.42
N THR A 429 -1.07 -25.80 0.34
CA THR A 429 -1.60 -26.07 1.68
C THR A 429 -2.62 -27.21 1.71
N ALA A 430 -3.49 -27.32 0.70
CA ALA A 430 -4.49 -28.38 0.64
C ALA A 430 -3.84 -29.77 0.42
N CYS A 431 -2.86 -29.85 -0.48
CA CYS A 431 -2.09 -31.06 -0.73
C CYS A 431 -1.22 -31.44 0.47
N ARG A 432 -0.58 -30.47 1.13
CA ARG A 432 0.21 -30.67 2.35
C ARG A 432 -0.67 -31.21 3.49
N ARG A 433 -1.84 -30.61 3.74
CA ARG A 433 -2.80 -31.13 4.74
C ARG A 433 -3.25 -32.55 4.44
N TYR A 434 -3.57 -32.84 3.18
CA TYR A 434 -3.90 -34.22 2.77
C TYR A 434 -2.74 -35.18 3.04
N PHE A 435 -1.50 -34.77 2.78
CA PHE A 435 -0.32 -35.60 3.01
C PHE A 435 -0.02 -35.84 4.49
N GLU A 436 -0.10 -34.80 5.33
CA GLU A 436 0.09 -34.95 6.78
C GLU A 436 -1.03 -35.79 7.41
N TYR A 437 -2.27 -35.65 6.95
CA TYR A 437 -3.35 -36.57 7.34
C TYR A 437 -3.04 -38.00 6.93
N LEU A 438 -2.59 -38.22 5.69
CA LEU A 438 -2.25 -39.54 5.19
C LEU A 438 -1.17 -40.21 6.05
N LYS A 439 -0.13 -39.46 6.45
CA LYS A 439 0.90 -39.95 7.38
C LYS A 439 0.30 -40.31 8.74
N ALA A 440 -0.57 -39.47 9.28
CA ALA A 440 -1.25 -39.72 10.55
C ALA A 440 -2.16 -40.97 10.48
N TYR A 441 -2.93 -41.12 9.40
CA TYR A 441 -3.77 -42.30 9.14
C TYR A 441 -2.94 -43.59 9.12
N LEU A 442 -1.82 -43.60 8.38
CA LEU A 442 -0.92 -44.77 8.34
C LEU A 442 -0.35 -45.11 9.71
N LYS A 443 -0.02 -44.11 10.52
CA LYS A 443 0.48 -44.30 11.89
C LYS A 443 -0.58 -44.86 12.82
N THR A 444 -1.80 -44.31 12.79
CA THR A 444 -2.92 -44.75 13.64
C THR A 444 -3.37 -46.17 13.30
N GLU A 445 -3.42 -46.49 12.00
CA GLU A 445 -3.82 -47.80 11.50
C GLU A 445 -2.67 -48.83 11.50
N ASN A 446 -1.46 -48.40 11.87
CA ASN A 446 -0.22 -49.18 11.85
C ASN A 446 0.02 -49.88 10.48
N LYS A 447 -0.18 -49.12 9.39
CA LYS A 447 -0.04 -49.57 8.00
C LYS A 447 1.18 -48.92 7.35
N THR A 448 1.87 -49.66 6.48
CA THR A 448 2.98 -49.14 5.68
C THR A 448 2.55 -48.71 4.28
N ALA A 449 1.45 -49.28 3.78
CA ALA A 449 0.88 -48.99 2.47
C ALA A 449 -0.63 -48.73 2.54
N PHE A 450 -1.16 -47.99 1.57
CA PHE A 450 -2.57 -47.65 1.47
C PHE A 450 -3.07 -47.72 0.03
N THR A 451 -4.38 -47.88 -0.16
CA THR A 451 -5.02 -47.60 -1.44
C THR A 451 -5.72 -46.24 -1.43
N ALA A 452 -5.80 -45.57 -2.59
CA ALA A 452 -6.52 -44.31 -2.69
C ALA A 452 -8.01 -44.45 -2.29
N LYS A 453 -8.61 -45.63 -2.52
CA LYS A 453 -10.01 -45.89 -2.15
C LYS A 453 -10.23 -45.87 -0.64
N GLU A 454 -9.35 -46.53 0.12
CA GLU A 454 -9.42 -46.60 1.59
C GLU A 454 -9.34 -45.20 2.19
N VAL A 455 -8.29 -44.46 1.85
CA VAL A 455 -8.05 -43.10 2.37
C VAL A 455 -9.22 -42.18 2.01
N ARG A 456 -9.81 -42.30 0.82
CA ARG A 456 -10.97 -41.50 0.42
C ARG A 456 -12.21 -41.79 1.27
N GLN A 457 -12.44 -43.04 1.61
CA GLN A 457 -13.60 -43.44 2.42
C GLN A 457 -13.49 -42.88 3.84
N ASP A 458 -12.28 -42.82 4.37
CA ASP A 458 -12.00 -42.29 5.71
C ASP A 458 -12.07 -40.74 5.74
N LEU A 459 -11.33 -40.07 4.86
CA LEU A 459 -11.27 -38.60 4.75
C LEU A 459 -12.55 -37.95 4.19
N ARG A 460 -13.42 -38.74 3.54
CA ARG A 460 -14.61 -38.26 2.81
C ARG A 460 -14.34 -37.11 1.83
N ILE A 461 -13.17 -37.13 1.18
CA ILE A 461 -12.77 -36.12 0.19
C ILE A 461 -13.34 -36.41 -1.20
N ASN A 462 -13.59 -35.33 -1.96
CA ASN A 462 -13.98 -35.43 -3.37
C ASN A 462 -12.93 -36.20 -4.18
N HIS A 463 -13.38 -37.15 -5.01
CA HIS A 463 -12.50 -37.99 -5.82
C HIS A 463 -11.56 -37.20 -6.74
N SER A 464 -12.03 -36.12 -7.34
CA SER A 464 -11.21 -35.30 -8.25
C SER A 464 -10.08 -34.60 -7.51
N ASN A 465 -10.35 -34.07 -6.30
CA ASN A 465 -9.34 -33.44 -5.45
C ASN A 465 -8.29 -34.46 -5.01
N GLN A 466 -8.73 -35.61 -4.51
CA GLN A 466 -7.80 -36.69 -4.13
C GLN A 466 -6.91 -37.11 -5.29
N LYS A 467 -7.49 -37.31 -6.48
CA LYS A 467 -6.74 -37.68 -7.67
C LYS A 467 -5.65 -36.65 -7.98
N ARG A 468 -5.97 -35.35 -7.88
CA ARG A 468 -5.00 -34.25 -8.04
C ARG A 468 -3.88 -34.32 -7.00
N TYR A 469 -4.22 -34.45 -5.72
CA TYR A 469 -3.22 -34.54 -4.64
C TYR A 469 -2.32 -35.77 -4.81
N MET A 470 -2.89 -36.95 -5.05
CA MET A 470 -2.14 -38.19 -5.28
C MET A 470 -1.18 -38.08 -6.47
N LEU A 471 -1.60 -37.44 -7.57
CA LEU A 471 -0.71 -37.17 -8.70
C LEU A 471 0.45 -36.26 -8.28
N HIS A 472 0.16 -35.16 -7.58
CA HIS A 472 1.18 -34.22 -7.12
C HIS A 472 2.21 -34.88 -6.17
N LEU A 473 1.73 -35.71 -5.24
CA LEU A 473 2.59 -36.46 -4.32
C LEU A 473 3.44 -37.51 -5.05
N LEU A 474 2.91 -38.15 -6.08
CA LEU A 474 3.67 -39.10 -6.91
C LEU A 474 4.74 -38.39 -7.74
N TYR A 475 4.40 -37.26 -8.38
CA TYR A 475 5.32 -36.52 -9.25
C TYR A 475 6.50 -35.95 -8.47
N ASN A 476 6.26 -35.43 -7.27
CA ASN A 476 7.30 -34.88 -6.39
C ASN A 476 7.92 -35.94 -5.45
N ASN A 477 7.69 -37.23 -5.71
CA ASN A 477 8.30 -38.35 -4.97
C ASN A 477 8.02 -38.37 -3.45
N TYR A 478 6.90 -37.80 -3.01
CA TYR A 478 6.40 -37.92 -1.63
C TYR A 478 5.81 -39.29 -1.33
N ILE A 479 5.22 -39.90 -2.35
CA ILE A 479 4.70 -41.26 -2.30
C ILE A 479 5.18 -42.06 -3.51
N LYS A 480 5.32 -43.37 -3.35
CA LYS A 480 5.69 -44.30 -4.42
C LYS A 480 4.65 -45.40 -4.58
N LYS A 481 4.56 -45.97 -5.77
CA LYS A 481 3.76 -47.18 -6.01
C LYS A 481 4.53 -48.40 -5.51
N SER A 482 3.93 -49.18 -4.63
CA SER A 482 4.53 -50.39 -4.08
C SER A 482 4.10 -51.62 -4.88
N THR A 483 2.81 -51.93 -4.89
CA THR A 483 2.25 -53.10 -5.57
C THR A 483 0.89 -52.80 -6.20
N GLY A 484 0.42 -53.66 -7.12
CA GLY A 484 -0.91 -53.57 -7.71
C GLY A 484 -0.93 -53.40 -9.23
N THR A 485 -2.13 -53.49 -9.81
CA THR A 485 -2.34 -53.40 -11.27
C THR A 485 -3.49 -52.46 -11.57
N LYS A 486 -3.57 -51.96 -12.81
CA LYS A 486 -4.66 -51.07 -13.26
C LYS A 486 -6.06 -51.65 -12.99
N ALA A 487 -6.21 -52.98 -12.98
CA ALA A 487 -7.49 -53.66 -12.74
C ALA A 487 -7.85 -53.80 -11.25
N LYS A 488 -6.86 -54.00 -10.36
CA LYS A 488 -7.10 -54.24 -8.92
C LYS A 488 -6.88 -53.00 -8.04
N GLY A 489 -6.32 -51.93 -8.60
CA GLY A 489 -5.87 -50.76 -7.86
C GLY A 489 -4.40 -50.86 -7.46
N TYR A 490 -3.78 -49.70 -7.24
CA TYR A 490 -2.39 -49.59 -6.77
C TYR A 490 -2.36 -49.34 -5.26
N HIS A 491 -1.37 -49.95 -4.60
CA HIS A 491 -0.95 -49.63 -3.25
C HIS A 491 0.19 -48.62 -3.30
N TYR A 492 0.13 -47.65 -2.40
CA TYR A 492 1.07 -46.56 -2.29
C TYR A 492 1.75 -46.58 -0.93
N GLU A 493 3.02 -46.17 -0.89
CA GLU A 493 3.81 -46.02 0.33
C GLU A 493 4.31 -44.58 0.42
N VAL A 494 4.37 -44.03 1.63
CA VAL A 494 5.00 -42.73 1.90
C VAL A 494 6.52 -42.90 1.89
N VAL A 495 7.22 -42.02 1.18
CA VAL A 495 8.69 -42.12 1.02
C VAL A 495 9.42 -41.65 2.29
N SER A 496 8.96 -40.55 2.90
CA SER A 496 9.50 -40.02 4.15
C SER A 496 8.39 -39.51 5.05
N MET A 497 8.37 -39.97 6.30
CA MET A 497 7.43 -39.49 7.32
C MET A 497 7.87 -38.14 7.92
N GLU A 498 9.18 -37.86 7.92
CA GLU A 498 9.77 -36.74 8.67
C GLU A 498 10.12 -35.54 7.79
N GLU A 499 9.93 -35.61 6.46
CA GLU A 499 10.35 -34.56 5.51
C GLU A 499 9.90 -33.15 5.91
N TYR A 500 8.66 -32.98 6.34
CA TYR A 500 8.13 -31.66 6.69
C TYR A 500 8.76 -31.10 7.96
N GLU A 501 9.00 -31.95 8.95
CA GLU A 501 9.69 -31.56 10.19
C GLU A 501 11.17 -31.24 9.90
N THR A 502 11.83 -31.98 9.00
CA THR A 502 13.19 -31.66 8.56
C THR A 502 13.25 -30.30 7.89
N LEU A 503 12.32 -29.99 6.98
CA LEU A 503 12.24 -28.67 6.32
C LEU A 503 11.97 -27.55 7.33
N LYS A 504 11.04 -27.78 8.26
CA LYS A 504 10.73 -26.81 9.34
C LYS A 504 11.94 -26.57 10.24
N ASN A 505 12.68 -27.62 10.58
CA ASN A 505 13.88 -27.52 11.42
C ASN A 505 15.02 -26.80 10.69
N SER A 506 15.23 -27.04 9.38
CA SER A 506 16.28 -26.35 8.63
C SER A 506 16.02 -24.84 8.52
N ILE A 507 14.76 -24.46 8.31
CA ILE A 507 14.36 -23.04 8.29
C ILE A 507 14.52 -22.39 9.67
N SER A 508 14.13 -23.11 10.72
CA SER A 508 14.29 -22.66 12.10
C SER A 508 15.76 -22.43 12.45
N SER A 509 16.60 -23.42 12.17
CA SER A 509 18.01 -23.40 12.57
C SER A 509 18.75 -22.24 11.91
N VAL A 510 18.53 -21.98 10.62
CA VAL A 510 19.17 -20.86 9.93
C VAL A 510 18.82 -19.51 10.58
N LEU A 511 17.54 -19.27 10.90
CA LEU A 511 17.12 -18.01 11.53
C LEU A 511 17.67 -17.88 12.96
N ASP A 512 17.63 -18.96 13.73
CA ASP A 512 18.07 -18.98 15.13
C ASP A 512 19.61 -18.87 15.25
N GLU A 513 20.35 -19.55 14.37
CA GLU A 513 21.83 -19.48 14.29
C GLU A 513 22.31 -18.06 13.99
N ILE A 514 21.64 -17.36 13.05
CA ILE A 514 21.97 -15.98 12.72
C ILE A 514 21.78 -15.09 13.94
N VAL A 515 20.63 -15.17 14.61
CA VAL A 515 20.37 -14.37 15.83
C VAL A 515 21.40 -14.67 16.92
N ASN A 516 21.74 -15.94 17.15
CA ASN A 516 22.74 -16.33 18.14
C ASN A 516 24.13 -15.77 17.80
N THR A 517 24.54 -15.84 16.53
CA THR A 517 25.81 -15.26 16.05
C THR A 517 25.83 -13.74 16.23
N LEU A 518 24.71 -13.07 15.97
CA LEU A 518 24.57 -11.63 16.17
C LEU A 518 24.64 -11.24 17.66
N LYS A 519 24.07 -12.06 18.56
CA LYS A 519 24.18 -11.87 20.01
C LYS A 519 25.63 -12.03 20.49
N GLU A 520 26.31 -13.06 20.03
CA GLU A 520 27.71 -13.32 20.39
C GLU A 520 28.64 -12.20 19.90
N SER A 521 28.48 -11.75 18.64
CA SER A 521 29.27 -10.64 18.11
C SER A 521 29.03 -9.34 18.88
N LYS A 522 27.78 -9.03 19.24
CA LYS A 522 27.45 -7.85 20.08
C LYS A 522 28.10 -7.94 21.46
N LYS A 523 28.07 -9.13 22.08
CA LYS A 523 28.71 -9.37 23.39
C LYS A 523 30.23 -9.18 23.33
N ASN A 524 30.88 -9.71 22.29
CA ASN A 524 32.32 -9.55 22.08
C ASN A 524 32.71 -8.07 21.85
N LEU A 525 31.88 -7.30 21.14
CA LEU A 525 32.09 -5.85 20.96
C LEU A 525 31.92 -5.05 22.27
N SER A 526 30.97 -5.43 23.13
CA SER A 526 30.82 -4.79 24.46
C SER A 526 32.00 -5.12 25.38
N GLU A 527 32.47 -6.37 25.39
CA GLU A 527 33.63 -6.79 26.20
C GLU A 527 34.93 -6.10 25.73
N GLN A 528 35.14 -5.92 24.42
CA GLN A 528 36.29 -5.17 23.89
C GLN A 528 36.24 -3.67 24.20
N LYS A 529 35.05 -3.06 24.28
CA LYS A 529 34.89 -1.66 24.72
C LYS A 529 35.16 -1.49 26.22
N GLU A 530 34.80 -2.46 27.06
CA GLU A 530 35.13 -2.44 28.48
C GLU A 530 36.64 -2.61 28.75
N VAL A 531 37.32 -3.51 28.03
CA VAL A 531 38.79 -3.71 28.17
C VAL A 531 39.58 -2.46 27.74
N ASN A 532 39.12 -1.73 26.72
CA ASN A 532 39.74 -0.48 26.26
C ASN A 532 39.38 0.75 27.11
N SER A 533 38.53 0.61 28.13
CA SER A 533 38.10 1.69 29.03
C SER A 533 38.80 1.70 30.40
N LEU A 534 39.82 0.86 30.60
CA LEU A 534 40.68 0.94 31.78
C LEU A 534 41.48 2.27 31.76
N PRO A 535 41.57 3.02 32.87
CA PRO A 535 42.19 4.33 32.88
C PRO A 535 43.69 4.20 32.61
N VAL A 536 44.17 4.97 31.63
CA VAL A 536 45.60 5.26 31.45
C VAL A 536 46.11 5.85 32.77
N VAL A 537 46.87 5.06 33.51
CA VAL A 537 47.59 5.53 34.70
C VAL A 537 48.61 6.56 34.22
N HIS A 538 48.34 7.84 34.46
CA HIS A 538 49.33 8.89 34.39
C HIS A 538 50.39 8.63 35.47
N THR A 539 51.50 7.98 35.12
CA THR A 539 52.72 8.03 35.93
C THR A 539 53.48 9.31 35.61
N ASN A 540 53.62 10.16 36.63
CA ASN A 540 54.35 11.42 36.62
C ASN A 540 55.83 11.27 36.21
N ASN A 541 56.34 12.31 35.57
CA ASN A 541 57.67 12.52 34.98
C ASN A 541 58.88 12.15 35.85
N GLU A 542 59.89 11.55 35.21
CA GLU A 542 61.31 11.82 35.47
C GLU A 542 62.01 12.31 34.18
N PRO A 543 62.91 13.31 34.24
CA PRO A 543 63.53 13.87 33.05
C PRO A 543 64.73 13.04 32.59
N LEU A 544 64.68 12.53 31.36
CA LEU A 544 65.83 11.87 30.73
C LEU A 544 66.84 12.90 30.21
N LYS A 545 68.04 12.83 30.77
CA LYS A 545 69.24 13.61 30.43
C LYS A 545 69.65 13.44 28.96
N ALA A 546 70.02 14.55 28.33
CA ALA A 546 70.62 14.58 27.00
C ALA A 546 71.97 13.85 26.96
N LYS A 547 72.12 12.90 26.02
CA LYS A 547 73.41 12.44 25.51
C LYS A 547 73.37 12.38 23.99
N SER A 548 74.27 13.15 23.38
CA SER A 548 74.60 13.22 21.96
C SER A 548 75.21 11.91 21.45
N ILE A 549 74.93 11.51 20.20
CA ILE A 549 75.85 10.77 19.31
C ILE A 549 75.43 10.94 17.82
N LYS A 550 76.31 11.62 17.09
CA LYS A 550 76.84 11.47 15.71
C LYS A 550 75.95 10.89 14.59
N VAL A 551 75.61 11.78 13.65
CA VAL A 551 75.25 11.46 12.25
C VAL A 551 76.53 11.11 11.46
N LYS A 552 76.54 9.96 10.77
CA LYS A 552 77.55 9.60 9.77
C LYS A 552 76.97 9.75 8.36
N ASN A 553 77.64 10.59 7.58
CA ASN A 553 77.44 10.86 6.16
C ASN A 553 77.57 9.63 5.25
N LYS A 554 76.78 9.60 4.17
CA LYS A 554 77.18 9.06 2.87
C LYS A 554 76.61 9.93 1.74
N LYS A 555 77.47 10.74 1.11
CA LYS A 555 77.32 11.26 -0.29
C LYS A 555 77.68 10.09 -1.25
N PHE A 556 77.32 9.97 -2.52
CA PHE A 556 77.19 10.84 -3.71
C PHE A 556 76.31 10.03 -4.73
N LYS A 557 75.72 10.51 -5.83
CA LYS A 557 76.21 11.42 -6.89
C LYS A 557 75.05 11.84 -7.81
N SER A 558 75.14 13.06 -8.32
CA SER A 558 74.28 13.71 -9.31
C SER A 558 74.82 13.54 -10.75
N SER A 559 73.95 13.66 -11.74
CA SER A 559 74.26 14.27 -13.04
C SER A 559 73.00 14.92 -13.62
N SER A 560 73.15 16.20 -13.95
CA SER A 560 72.21 17.16 -14.55
C SER A 560 72.45 17.29 -16.05
N GLU A 561 71.42 17.69 -16.80
CA GLU A 561 71.35 18.39 -18.12
C GLU A 561 69.94 18.09 -18.67
N GLU A 562 69.12 18.93 -19.31
CA GLU A 562 69.13 20.29 -19.90
C GLU A 562 67.63 20.65 -20.13
N VAL A 563 67.13 21.83 -19.73
CA VAL A 563 66.86 23.04 -20.55
C VAL A 563 65.59 22.96 -21.45
N SER A 564 64.69 23.95 -21.27
CA SER A 564 63.71 24.55 -22.22
C SER A 564 62.59 23.64 -22.79
N ASP A 565 61.31 23.99 -22.91
CA ASP A 565 60.70 25.27 -23.32
C ASP A 565 59.16 25.26 -23.14
N GLN A 566 58.59 26.45 -22.95
CA GLN A 566 57.27 26.95 -23.43
C GLN A 566 55.92 26.41 -22.89
N ILE A 567 55.33 27.30 -22.08
CA ILE A 567 53.90 27.59 -21.90
C ILE A 567 53.33 28.18 -23.22
N ILE A 568 52.03 27.99 -23.50
CA ILE A 568 51.02 29.04 -23.92
C ILE A 568 49.94 28.51 -24.92
N LEU A 569 48.67 28.88 -24.62
CA LEU A 569 47.43 28.95 -25.45
C LEU A 569 46.70 27.62 -25.79
N SER A 570 45.37 27.50 -25.77
CA SER A 570 44.28 28.50 -25.84
C SER A 570 42.94 27.94 -25.34
N GLU A 571 42.16 28.80 -24.67
CA GLU A 571 40.70 28.72 -24.53
C GLU A 571 39.96 29.01 -25.85
N ASN A 572 38.66 28.69 -25.84
CA ASN A 572 37.55 29.04 -26.75
C ASN A 572 37.26 28.09 -27.92
N GLU A 573 36.06 27.49 -27.91
CA GLU A 573 34.94 28.03 -28.70
C GLU A 573 33.56 27.49 -28.27
N LYS A 574 32.60 28.42 -28.23
CA LYS A 574 31.16 28.24 -28.08
C LYS A 574 30.51 27.96 -29.45
N ALA A 575 29.34 27.32 -29.40
CA ALA A 575 28.23 27.36 -30.37
C ALA A 575 28.52 26.72 -31.75
N SER A 576 27.72 25.77 -32.25
CA SER A 576 26.36 25.90 -32.82
C SER A 576 25.95 24.46 -33.21
N SER A 577 24.71 23.98 -33.19
CA SER A 577 23.50 24.44 -33.88
C SER A 577 22.32 23.55 -33.48
#